data_AF-A0A3R7I414-F1
#
_entry.id   AF-A0A3R7I414-F1
#
_cell.length_a   1.000
_cell.length_b   1.000
_cell.length_c   1.000
_cell.angle_alpha   90.00
_cell.angle_beta   90.00
_cell.angle_gamma   90.00
#
_symmetry.space_group_name_H-M   'P 1'
#
loop_
_entity.id
_entity.type
_entity.pdbx_description
1 polymer ?
#
loop_
_entity_poly.entity_id
_entity_poly.type
_entity_poly.pdbx_seq_one_letter_code
_entity_poly.pdbx_strand_id
1 'polypeptide(L)'
;MEKMEENRKQKHITIAEIVLIAILVTAVLALLPAASAVPTKVICVPWQGDIAKYHTTWSGQEIILKGVIHTNDTSKIWYKWDFGDGTESAILSLSGKTKYNVEIKHTYTGAEGTPFTAKLIVADNDALANPIEDSYLVKIEAESLDSKINVAIDNGLWYLYKSQWSNVNTKTFDGSPCTVWSYGSYYASPTASAVQAFEINGHKETGDPDEDPYVEAVERGLNWLF
;
A
#
# COMPACT_ATOMS: atom_id res chain seq x y z
N MET A 1 49.57 68.30 -6.02
CA MET A 1 49.27 67.94 -7.41
C MET A 1 49.00 66.43 -7.48
N GLU A 2 48.12 65.94 -6.59
CA GLU A 2 48.03 64.51 -6.22
C GLU A 2 46.56 64.10 -5.94
N LYS A 3 45.60 64.92 -6.37
CA LYS A 3 44.16 64.65 -6.28
C LYS A 3 43.47 64.57 -7.65
N MET A 4 44.25 64.65 -8.72
CA MET A 4 43.75 64.59 -10.10
C MET A 4 44.06 63.27 -10.81
N GLU A 5 44.93 62.43 -10.24
CA GLU A 5 45.34 61.15 -10.85
C GLU A 5 44.51 59.97 -10.34
N GLU A 6 43.89 60.09 -9.16
CA GLU A 6 43.04 59.05 -8.59
C GLU A 6 41.65 58.96 -9.25
N ASN A 7 41.20 60.04 -9.91
CA ASN A 7 39.90 60.09 -10.58
C ASN A 7 39.92 59.57 -12.04
N ARG A 8 41.07 59.05 -12.51
CA ARG A 8 41.24 58.53 -13.88
C ARG A 8 41.18 57.00 -13.98
N LYS A 9 40.94 56.30 -12.86
CA LYS A 9 40.73 54.83 -12.84
C LYS A 9 39.26 54.39 -12.79
N GLN A 10 38.33 55.32 -12.92
CA GLN A 10 36.91 55.02 -12.81
C GLN A 10 36.16 55.38 -14.09
N LYS A 11 36.45 54.66 -15.18
CA LYS A 11 35.53 54.49 -16.31
C LYS A 11 36.07 53.45 -17.30
N HIS A 12 35.15 52.64 -17.80
CA HIS A 12 35.29 51.56 -18.79
C HIS A 12 35.34 50.14 -18.23
N ILE A 13 34.28 49.78 -17.50
CA ILE A 13 33.72 48.42 -17.63
C ILE A 13 33.17 48.36 -19.06
N THR A 14 33.85 47.64 -19.93
CA THR A 14 33.45 47.45 -21.33
C THR A 14 32.20 46.57 -21.42
N ILE A 15 31.33 46.83 -22.39
CA ILE A 15 30.09 46.09 -22.66
C ILE A 15 30.32 44.56 -22.75
N ALA A 16 31.54 44.12 -23.10
CA ALA A 16 31.96 42.73 -23.08
C ALA A 16 31.89 42.04 -21.70
N GLU A 17 32.14 42.76 -20.59
CA GLU A 17 32.07 42.20 -19.23
C GLU A 17 30.63 42.04 -18.73
N ILE A 18 29.71 42.89 -19.19
CA ILE A 18 28.27 42.78 -18.88
C ILE A 18 27.65 41.59 -19.65
N VAL A 19 28.12 41.32 -20.87
CA VAL A 19 27.66 40.17 -21.66
C VAL A 19 28.16 38.84 -21.09
N LEU A 20 29.36 38.79 -20.50
CA LEU A 20 29.88 37.56 -19.89
C LEU A 20 29.17 37.21 -18.57
N ILE A 21 28.70 38.21 -17.81
CA ILE A 21 27.86 38.00 -16.61
C ILE A 21 26.43 37.62 -17.01
N ALA A 22 25.92 38.07 -18.16
CA ALA A 22 24.59 37.72 -18.65
C ALA A 22 24.50 36.28 -19.23
N ILE A 23 25.62 35.63 -19.58
CA ILE A 23 25.61 34.27 -20.15
C ILE A 23 25.83 33.18 -19.07
N LEU A 24 26.33 33.52 -17.88
CA LEU A 24 26.48 32.60 -16.75
C LEU A 24 25.22 32.43 -15.87
N VAL A 25 24.10 33.06 -16.25
CA VAL A 25 22.77 32.82 -15.64
C VAL A 25 21.92 31.92 -16.56
N THR A 26 22.57 31.04 -17.31
CA THR A 26 21.88 29.96 -18.05
C THR A 26 21.61 28.80 -17.09
N ALA A 27 20.47 28.90 -16.42
CA ALA A 27 19.66 27.78 -15.96
C ALA A 27 20.42 26.58 -15.36
N VAL A 28 20.89 26.72 -14.11
CA VAL A 28 20.76 25.59 -13.18
C VAL A 28 19.28 25.50 -12.85
N LEU A 29 18.51 24.90 -13.77
CA LEU A 29 17.20 24.38 -13.44
C LEU A 29 17.51 23.24 -12.46
N ALA A 30 17.42 23.53 -11.17
CA ALA A 30 17.41 22.46 -10.18
C ALA A 30 16.28 21.51 -10.64
N LEU A 31 16.64 20.30 -11.06
CA LEU A 31 15.73 19.18 -10.95
C LEU A 31 15.46 19.08 -9.45
N LEU A 32 14.44 19.79 -8.99
CA LEU A 32 13.79 19.39 -7.77
C LEU A 32 13.43 17.93 -8.00
N PRO A 33 13.86 16.99 -7.14
CA PRO A 33 13.32 15.65 -7.22
C PRO A 33 11.80 15.84 -7.23
N ALA A 34 11.14 15.29 -8.27
CA ALA A 34 9.70 15.20 -8.24
C ALA A 34 9.37 14.59 -6.88
N ALA A 35 8.46 15.21 -6.13
CA ALA A 35 7.97 14.64 -4.89
C ALA A 35 7.50 13.23 -5.24
N SER A 36 8.32 12.23 -4.91
CA SER A 36 7.97 10.85 -5.14
C SER A 36 6.92 10.53 -4.10
N ALA A 37 5.90 9.76 -4.49
CA ALA A 37 4.92 9.27 -3.54
C ALA A 37 5.73 8.44 -2.56
N VAL A 38 5.85 8.90 -1.33
CA VAL A 38 6.57 8.15 -0.32
C VAL A 38 5.56 7.13 0.21
N PRO A 39 5.77 5.81 0.00
CA PRO A 39 5.00 4.81 0.71
C PRO A 39 5.06 5.14 2.20
N THR A 40 3.92 5.28 2.83
CA THR A 40 3.84 5.61 4.26
C THR A 40 3.62 4.37 5.10
N LYS A 41 2.92 3.38 4.53
CA LYS A 41 2.64 2.11 5.20
C LYS A 41 2.35 1.01 4.19
N VAL A 42 2.77 -0.20 4.55
CA VAL A 42 2.50 -1.45 3.84
C VAL A 42 1.96 -2.41 4.89
N ILE A 43 0.82 -3.03 4.61
CA ILE A 43 0.14 -3.94 5.53
C ILE A 43 -0.25 -5.20 4.76
N CYS A 44 0.38 -6.31 5.06
CA CYS A 44 -0.02 -7.64 4.64
C CYS A 44 -1.22 -8.08 5.49
N VAL A 45 -2.24 -8.67 4.86
CA VAL A 45 -3.43 -9.12 5.60
C VAL A 45 -3.02 -10.26 6.56
N PRO A 46 -3.25 -10.16 7.88
CA PRO A 46 -2.94 -11.24 8.80
C PRO A 46 -4.02 -12.33 8.79
N TRP A 47 -3.64 -13.57 9.09
CA TRP A 47 -4.61 -14.65 9.21
C TRP A 47 -5.40 -14.50 10.52
N GLN A 48 -6.72 -14.34 10.39
CA GLN A 48 -7.64 -14.19 11.51
C GLN A 48 -7.32 -13.03 12.47
N GLY A 49 -6.80 -11.92 11.95
CA GLY A 49 -6.46 -10.73 12.74
C GLY A 49 -5.24 -10.92 13.66
N ASP A 50 -4.44 -11.98 13.45
CA ASP A 50 -3.26 -12.28 14.26
C ASP A 50 -2.01 -12.36 13.37
N ILE A 51 -1.10 -11.41 13.55
CA ILE A 51 0.14 -11.27 12.77
C ILE A 51 1.09 -12.46 12.93
N ALA A 52 0.92 -13.29 13.98
CA ALA A 52 1.75 -14.47 14.21
C ALA A 52 1.15 -15.74 13.59
N LYS A 53 -0.08 -15.69 13.07
CA LYS A 53 -0.73 -16.85 12.46
C LYS A 53 -0.41 -16.97 10.97
N TYR A 54 -0.31 -18.23 10.54
CA TYR A 54 -0.05 -18.58 9.15
C TYR A 54 -1.35 -18.75 8.38
N HIS A 55 -1.42 -18.18 7.18
CA HIS A 55 -2.38 -18.57 6.17
C HIS A 55 -2.16 -20.03 5.77
N THR A 56 -3.25 -20.78 5.63
CA THR A 56 -3.21 -22.18 5.22
C THR A 56 -3.03 -22.30 3.71
N THR A 57 -2.19 -23.23 3.27
CA THR A 57 -2.15 -23.77 1.90
C THR A 57 -1.86 -25.28 1.94
N TRP A 58 -1.82 -25.95 0.79
CA TRP A 58 -1.25 -27.28 0.65
C TRP A 58 -0.31 -27.33 -0.54
N SER A 59 0.56 -28.34 -0.60
CA SER A 59 1.58 -28.42 -1.64
C SER A 59 0.92 -28.46 -3.03
N GLY A 60 1.32 -27.52 -3.90
CA GLY A 60 0.80 -27.40 -5.27
C GLY A 60 -0.48 -26.58 -5.40
N GLN A 61 -1.05 -26.05 -4.31
CA GLN A 61 -2.20 -25.15 -4.39
C GLN A 61 -1.78 -23.71 -4.70
N GLU A 62 -2.41 -23.12 -5.70
CA GLU A 62 -2.32 -21.67 -5.95
C GLU A 62 -3.13 -20.91 -4.89
N ILE A 63 -2.47 -20.00 -4.17
CA ILE A 63 -3.10 -19.09 -3.20
C ILE A 63 -2.90 -17.64 -3.60
N ILE A 64 -3.60 -16.73 -2.92
CA ILE A 64 -3.53 -15.29 -3.15
C ILE A 64 -2.88 -14.63 -1.93
N LEU A 65 -1.71 -14.01 -2.11
CA LEU A 65 -1.10 -13.14 -1.11
C LEU A 65 -1.73 -11.75 -1.24
N LYS A 66 -1.97 -11.08 -0.12
CA LYS A 66 -2.84 -9.89 -0.03
C LYS A 66 -2.18 -8.81 0.79
N GLY A 67 -2.22 -7.59 0.29
CA GLY A 67 -1.69 -6.46 1.03
C GLY A 67 -2.37 -5.14 0.65
N VAL A 68 -2.18 -4.15 1.51
CA VAL A 68 -2.66 -2.79 1.37
C VAL A 68 -1.47 -1.85 1.48
N ILE A 69 -1.39 -0.90 0.55
CA ILE A 69 -0.32 0.10 0.50
C ILE A 69 -0.96 1.47 0.68
N HIS A 70 -0.40 2.26 1.60
CA HIS A 70 -0.74 3.66 1.81
C HIS A 70 0.39 4.56 1.33
N THR A 71 0.03 5.67 0.72
CA THR A 71 0.97 6.71 0.27
C THR A 71 0.49 8.09 0.71
N ASN A 72 1.42 9.04 0.81
CA ASN A 72 1.12 10.43 1.17
C ASN A 72 0.51 11.25 0.01
N ASP A 73 0.77 10.85 -1.23
CA ASP A 73 0.23 11.49 -2.44
C ASP A 73 -0.04 10.45 -3.55
N THR A 74 -0.39 10.92 -4.76
CA THR A 74 -0.79 10.09 -5.90
C THR A 74 0.33 9.82 -6.91
N SER A 75 1.57 10.20 -6.61
CA SER A 75 2.74 9.94 -7.45
C SER A 75 2.99 8.42 -7.59
N LYS A 76 3.94 8.08 -8.46
CA LYS A 76 4.22 6.69 -8.81
C LYS A 76 5.02 6.01 -7.68
N ILE A 77 4.62 4.79 -7.34
CA ILE A 77 5.35 3.87 -6.46
C ILE A 77 5.66 2.57 -7.17
N TRP A 78 6.58 1.80 -6.62
CA TRP A 78 6.98 0.48 -7.10
C TRP A 78 6.90 -0.55 -5.99
N TYR A 79 6.54 -1.78 -6.34
CA TYR A 79 6.46 -2.87 -5.39
C TYR A 79 6.82 -4.21 -6.01
N LYS A 80 7.20 -5.17 -5.17
CA LYS A 80 7.33 -6.58 -5.52
C LYS A 80 6.93 -7.47 -4.35
N TRP A 81 6.75 -8.75 -4.64
CA TRP A 81 6.61 -9.80 -3.64
C TRP A 81 7.87 -10.67 -3.62
N ASP A 82 8.47 -10.84 -2.45
CA ASP A 82 9.37 -11.96 -2.17
C ASP A 82 8.51 -13.07 -1.57
N PHE A 83 8.48 -14.26 -2.17
CA PHE A 83 7.57 -15.32 -1.72
C PHE A 83 8.11 -16.11 -0.53
N GLY A 84 9.38 -15.92 -0.15
CA GLY A 84 10.01 -16.63 0.96
C GLY A 84 10.40 -18.08 0.67
N ASP A 85 10.19 -18.56 -0.56
CA ASP A 85 10.61 -19.89 -1.04
C ASP A 85 11.82 -19.83 -2.00
N GLY A 86 12.46 -18.66 -2.10
CA GLY A 86 13.56 -18.39 -3.02
C GLY A 86 13.11 -17.82 -4.37
N THR A 87 11.81 -17.64 -4.60
CA THR A 87 11.27 -16.98 -5.78
C THR A 87 10.69 -15.60 -5.46
N GLU A 88 10.60 -14.73 -6.46
CA GLU A 88 10.06 -13.37 -6.35
C GLU A 88 9.23 -12.98 -7.57
N SER A 89 8.35 -11.98 -7.40
CA SER A 89 7.63 -11.37 -8.52
C SER A 89 8.51 -10.38 -9.29
N ALA A 90 8.10 -10.06 -10.51
CA ALA A 90 8.60 -8.86 -11.18
C ALA A 90 8.28 -7.60 -10.36
N ILE A 91 9.08 -6.54 -10.53
CA ILE A 91 8.78 -5.22 -9.98
C ILE A 91 7.62 -4.60 -10.78
N LEU A 92 6.58 -4.21 -10.07
CA LEU A 92 5.37 -3.59 -10.60
C LEU A 92 5.28 -2.14 -10.12
N SER A 93 4.44 -1.33 -10.76
CA SER A 93 4.26 0.08 -10.39
C SER A 93 2.80 0.50 -10.32
N LEU A 94 2.48 1.41 -9.39
CA LEU A 94 1.15 1.96 -9.15
C LEU A 94 1.21 3.49 -9.14
N SER A 95 0.11 4.17 -9.48
CA SER A 95 -0.01 5.64 -9.41
C SER A 95 -1.48 6.07 -9.37
N GLY A 96 -1.77 7.32 -9.02
CA GLY A 96 -3.10 7.91 -9.09
C GLY A 96 -4.04 7.71 -7.88
N LYS A 97 -3.59 7.10 -6.78
CA LYS A 97 -4.36 6.91 -5.54
C LYS A 97 -3.44 7.00 -4.32
N THR A 98 -4.03 7.20 -3.15
CA THR A 98 -3.31 7.19 -1.85
C THR A 98 -3.45 5.88 -1.08
N LYS A 99 -4.29 4.96 -1.58
CA LYS A 99 -4.51 3.62 -1.02
C LYS A 99 -4.64 2.62 -2.17
N TYR A 100 -3.89 1.52 -2.08
CA TYR A 100 -3.92 0.45 -3.05
C TYR A 100 -4.15 -0.89 -2.37
N ASN A 101 -5.08 -1.67 -2.92
CA ASN A 101 -5.23 -3.08 -2.60
C ASN A 101 -4.42 -3.86 -3.64
N VAL A 102 -3.42 -4.62 -3.20
CA VAL A 102 -2.55 -5.43 -4.06
C VAL A 102 -2.72 -6.90 -3.72
N GLU A 103 -2.65 -7.73 -4.75
CA GLU A 103 -2.68 -9.18 -4.59
C GLU A 103 -1.82 -9.84 -5.66
N ILE A 104 -1.32 -11.03 -5.33
CA ILE A 104 -0.59 -11.86 -6.30
C ILE A 104 -0.88 -13.34 -6.04
N LYS A 105 -0.92 -14.12 -7.11
CA LYS A 105 -1.06 -15.56 -7.05
C LYS A 105 0.30 -16.23 -6.96
N HIS A 106 0.44 -17.22 -6.09
CA HIS A 106 1.65 -18.02 -5.96
C HIS A 106 1.34 -19.45 -5.51
N THR A 107 2.19 -20.39 -5.87
CA THR A 107 2.03 -21.82 -5.55
C THR A 107 3.24 -22.32 -4.76
N TYR A 108 3.01 -22.68 -3.50
CA TYR A 108 4.03 -23.25 -2.63
C TYR A 108 4.11 -24.77 -2.80
N THR A 109 5.34 -25.31 -2.79
CA THR A 109 5.59 -26.76 -2.83
C THR A 109 6.52 -27.14 -1.69
N GLY A 110 6.19 -28.21 -0.97
CA GLY A 110 6.95 -28.63 0.20
C GLY A 110 6.23 -29.70 1.01
N ALA A 111 6.86 -30.13 2.10
CA ALA A 111 6.24 -31.07 3.03
C ALA A 111 5.17 -30.36 3.88
N GLU A 112 4.21 -31.14 4.39
CA GLU A 112 3.29 -30.66 5.43
C GLU A 112 4.06 -30.08 6.63
N GLY A 113 3.56 -28.98 7.16
CA GLY A 113 4.17 -28.21 8.24
C GLY A 113 5.20 -27.18 7.79
N THR A 114 5.58 -27.12 6.50
CA THR A 114 6.59 -26.17 6.01
C THR A 114 6.08 -24.72 6.07
N PRO A 115 6.71 -23.83 6.86
CA PRO A 115 6.37 -22.41 6.88
C PRO A 115 7.12 -21.64 5.79
N PHE A 116 6.47 -20.59 5.28
CA PHE A 116 7.05 -19.59 4.38
C PHE A 116 6.72 -18.20 4.92
N THR A 117 7.67 -17.28 4.74
CA THR A 117 7.51 -15.88 5.11
C THR A 117 7.68 -15.06 3.84
N ALA A 118 6.55 -14.78 3.18
CA ALA A 118 6.55 -13.86 2.06
C ALA A 118 6.62 -12.42 2.56
N LYS A 119 7.06 -11.50 1.71
CA LYS A 119 7.14 -10.08 1.99
C LYS A 119 6.59 -9.25 0.83
N LEU A 120 5.76 -8.27 1.16
CA LEU A 120 5.43 -7.18 0.24
C LEU A 120 6.43 -6.06 0.45
N ILE A 121 7.19 -5.73 -0.60
CA ILE A 121 8.26 -4.74 -0.54
C ILE A 121 7.86 -3.57 -1.43
N VAL A 122 7.87 -2.34 -0.90
CA VAL A 122 7.37 -1.14 -1.59
C VAL A 122 8.36 0.01 -1.43
N ALA A 123 8.61 0.74 -2.52
CA ALA A 123 9.42 1.94 -2.52
C ALA A 123 8.89 3.01 -3.48
N ASP A 124 9.49 4.19 -3.38
CA ASP A 124 9.21 5.37 -4.20
C ASP A 124 10.10 5.42 -5.47
N ASN A 125 10.82 4.34 -5.77
CA ASN A 125 11.74 4.22 -6.90
C ASN A 125 11.77 2.78 -7.45
N ASP A 126 12.13 2.64 -8.73
CA ASP A 126 12.12 1.37 -9.45
C ASP A 126 13.23 0.39 -9.05
N ALA A 127 14.30 0.90 -8.43
CA ALA A 127 15.35 0.09 -7.83
C ALA A 127 14.96 -0.52 -6.47
N LEU A 128 13.79 -0.17 -5.92
CA LEU A 128 13.35 -0.53 -4.57
C LEU A 128 14.37 -0.18 -3.48
N ALA A 129 15.08 0.94 -3.63
CA ALA A 129 16.02 1.43 -2.63
C ALA A 129 15.26 1.97 -1.41
N ASN A 130 15.74 1.62 -0.21
CA ASN A 130 15.14 2.00 1.08
C ASN A 130 13.63 1.68 1.18
N PRO A 131 13.22 0.43 0.96
CA PRO A 131 11.82 0.08 0.92
C PRO A 131 11.19 0.07 2.32
N ILE A 132 9.87 0.17 2.36
CA ILE A 132 9.04 -0.30 3.47
C ILE A 132 8.55 -1.70 3.09
N GLU A 133 8.52 -2.61 4.07
CA GLU A 133 8.08 -3.98 3.85
C GLU A 133 7.19 -4.48 4.97
N ASP A 134 6.36 -5.46 4.64
CA ASP A 134 5.58 -6.21 5.63
C ASP A 134 5.46 -7.69 5.25
N SER A 135 5.29 -8.57 6.25
CA SER A 135 5.36 -10.02 6.11
C SER A 135 3.99 -10.68 5.96
N TYR A 136 3.89 -11.65 5.05
CA TYR A 136 2.72 -12.51 4.86
C TYR A 136 3.10 -13.96 5.16
N LEU A 137 2.56 -14.49 6.26
CA LEU A 137 2.92 -15.82 6.76
C LEU A 137 2.07 -16.90 6.09
N VAL A 138 2.70 -17.93 5.53
CA VAL A 138 2.02 -19.07 4.89
C VAL A 138 2.57 -20.37 5.45
N LYS A 139 1.73 -21.39 5.62
CA LYS A 139 2.18 -22.73 6.00
C LYS A 139 1.46 -23.79 5.18
N ILE A 140 2.24 -24.75 4.68
CA ILE A 140 1.69 -25.96 4.04
C ILE A 140 1.08 -26.83 5.12
N GLU A 141 -0.20 -27.14 5.00
CA GLU A 141 -0.93 -28.12 5.81
C GLU A 141 -1.28 -29.34 4.94
N ALA A 142 -1.80 -30.40 5.57
CA ALA A 142 -2.41 -31.52 4.85
C ALA A 142 -3.50 -31.02 3.89
N GLU A 143 -3.62 -31.63 2.71
CA GLU A 143 -4.78 -31.39 1.85
C GLU A 143 -6.02 -32.06 2.47
N SER A 144 -6.79 -31.25 3.21
CA SER A 144 -7.99 -31.69 3.93
C SER A 144 -9.16 -30.76 3.66
N LEU A 145 -10.35 -31.14 4.15
CA LEU A 145 -11.52 -30.26 4.13
C LEU A 145 -11.23 -28.96 4.91
N ASP A 146 -10.54 -29.05 6.05
CA ASP A 146 -10.23 -27.90 6.89
C ASP A 146 -9.31 -26.91 6.18
N SER A 147 -8.26 -27.39 5.50
CA SER A 147 -7.36 -26.54 4.70
C SER A 147 -8.10 -25.86 3.56
N LYS A 148 -9.04 -26.56 2.91
CA LYS A 148 -9.88 -25.99 1.84
C LYS A 148 -10.85 -24.94 2.37
N ILE A 149 -11.43 -25.15 3.56
CA ILE A 149 -12.28 -24.18 4.25
C ILE A 149 -11.48 -22.92 4.57
N ASN A 150 -10.27 -23.05 5.15
CA ASN A 150 -9.43 -21.91 5.49
C ASN A 150 -9.09 -21.07 4.25
N VAL A 151 -8.65 -21.71 3.16
CA VAL A 151 -8.37 -21.01 1.89
C VAL A 151 -9.62 -20.32 1.34
N ALA A 152 -10.79 -20.97 1.43
CA ALA A 152 -12.05 -20.38 0.96
C ALA A 152 -12.46 -19.16 1.80
N ILE A 153 -12.34 -19.24 3.13
CA ILE A 153 -12.59 -18.12 4.05
C ILE A 153 -11.65 -16.96 3.71
N ASP A 154 -10.35 -17.24 3.61
CA ASP A 154 -9.33 -16.24 3.32
C ASP A 154 -9.63 -15.48 2.02
N ASN A 155 -9.98 -16.21 0.96
CA ASN A 155 -10.36 -15.61 -0.32
C ASN A 155 -11.69 -14.84 -0.26
N GLY A 156 -12.67 -15.35 0.50
CA GLY A 156 -13.95 -14.70 0.72
C GLY A 156 -13.83 -13.36 1.45
N LEU A 157 -13.04 -13.31 2.53
CA LEU A 157 -12.79 -12.07 3.27
C LEU A 157 -12.10 -11.02 2.40
N TRP A 158 -11.12 -11.43 1.60
CA TRP A 158 -10.45 -10.53 0.68
C TRP A 158 -11.38 -9.97 -0.41
N TYR A 159 -12.26 -10.83 -0.95
CA TYR A 159 -13.29 -10.38 -1.88
C TYR A 159 -14.23 -9.35 -1.23
N LEU A 160 -14.67 -9.59 0.01
CA LEU A 160 -15.49 -8.64 0.75
C LEU A 160 -14.73 -7.31 0.93
N TYR A 161 -13.48 -7.35 1.37
CA TYR A 161 -12.70 -6.14 1.61
C TYR A 161 -12.51 -5.28 0.34
N LYS A 162 -12.34 -5.91 -0.83
CA LYS A 162 -12.22 -5.20 -2.11
C LYS A 162 -13.56 -4.72 -2.68
N SER A 163 -14.66 -5.38 -2.35
CA SER A 163 -16.00 -5.06 -2.89
C SER A 163 -16.75 -4.00 -2.09
N GLN A 164 -16.24 -3.66 -0.91
CA GLN A 164 -16.75 -2.57 -0.10
C GLN A 164 -16.67 -1.26 -0.87
N TRP A 165 -17.60 -0.34 -0.57
CA TRP A 165 -17.60 0.96 -1.21
C TRP A 165 -18.32 1.99 -0.35
N SER A 166 -18.07 3.26 -0.65
CA SER A 166 -18.74 4.39 0.00
C SER A 166 -18.95 5.50 -1.04
N ASN A 167 -20.06 6.22 -0.95
CA ASN A 167 -20.31 7.42 -1.74
C ASN A 167 -20.96 8.53 -0.92
N VAL A 168 -21.33 9.62 -1.59
CA VAL A 168 -22.01 10.77 -0.99
C VAL A 168 -23.38 10.45 -0.37
N ASN A 169 -23.97 9.29 -0.63
CA ASN A 169 -25.27 8.86 -0.12
C ASN A 169 -25.15 7.85 1.03
N THR A 170 -24.02 7.17 1.18
CA THR A 170 -23.70 6.35 2.34
C THR A 170 -23.10 7.28 3.40
N LYS A 171 -23.95 7.80 4.29
CA LYS A 171 -23.56 8.71 5.36
C LYS A 171 -23.97 8.13 6.71
N THR A 172 -23.17 8.43 7.72
CA THR A 172 -23.50 8.20 9.13
C THR A 172 -24.17 9.46 9.70
N PHE A 173 -24.79 9.33 10.87
CA PHE A 173 -25.44 10.47 11.54
C PHE A 173 -24.41 11.50 12.06
N ASP A 174 -23.25 11.03 12.50
CA ASP A 174 -22.18 11.83 13.12
C ASP A 174 -21.11 12.33 12.13
N GLY A 175 -21.18 11.92 10.86
CA GLY A 175 -20.21 12.27 9.83
C GLY A 175 -18.94 11.42 9.81
N SER A 176 -18.87 10.37 10.63
CA SER A 176 -17.79 9.39 10.63
C SER A 176 -17.64 8.71 9.25
N PRO A 177 -16.40 8.37 8.82
CA PRO A 177 -16.19 7.59 7.62
C PRO A 177 -16.91 6.24 7.70
N CYS A 178 -17.50 5.81 6.60
CA CYS A 178 -18.23 4.56 6.55
C CYS A 178 -18.01 3.82 5.24
N THR A 179 -18.41 2.56 5.21
CA THR A 179 -18.34 1.68 4.05
C THR A 179 -19.54 0.75 4.06
N VAL A 180 -20.00 0.34 2.89
CA VAL A 180 -21.14 -0.56 2.74
C VAL A 180 -20.83 -1.69 1.78
N TRP A 181 -21.59 -2.77 1.95
CA TRP A 181 -21.74 -3.82 0.97
C TRP A 181 -23.15 -3.79 0.43
N SER A 182 -23.32 -4.16 -0.83
CA SER A 182 -24.62 -4.08 -1.49
C SER A 182 -24.86 -5.25 -2.42
N TYR A 183 -26.10 -5.72 -2.42
CA TYR A 183 -26.66 -6.53 -3.50
C TYR A 183 -27.87 -5.78 -4.07
N GLY A 184 -27.72 -5.23 -5.28
CA GLY A 184 -28.69 -4.28 -5.82
C GLY A 184 -28.85 -3.06 -4.90
N SER A 185 -30.09 -2.75 -4.51
CA SER A 185 -30.40 -1.61 -3.63
C SER A 185 -30.48 -1.98 -2.14
N TYR A 186 -30.08 -3.20 -1.75
CA TYR A 186 -30.09 -3.65 -0.37
C TYR A 186 -28.69 -3.49 0.24
N TYR A 187 -28.60 -2.69 1.31
CA TYR A 187 -27.33 -2.33 1.96
C TYR A 187 -27.20 -2.91 3.37
N ALA A 188 -28.28 -2.89 4.15
CA ALA A 188 -28.28 -3.31 5.56
C ALA A 188 -27.82 -4.76 5.74
N SER A 189 -28.51 -5.69 5.07
CA SER A 189 -28.20 -7.12 5.19
C SER A 189 -26.81 -7.50 4.66
N PRO A 190 -26.36 -7.02 3.47
CA PRO A 190 -25.01 -7.32 3.01
C PRO A 190 -23.93 -6.71 3.90
N THR A 191 -24.12 -5.48 4.39
CA THR A 191 -23.15 -4.83 5.27
C THR A 191 -23.03 -5.55 6.61
N ALA A 192 -24.16 -5.87 7.25
CA ALA A 192 -24.17 -6.63 8.49
C ALA A 192 -23.53 -8.03 8.31
N SER A 193 -23.79 -8.70 7.19
CA SER A 193 -23.19 -10.01 6.89
C SER A 193 -21.67 -9.91 6.65
N ALA A 194 -21.21 -8.88 5.96
CA ALA A 194 -19.78 -8.66 5.71
C ALA A 194 -19.03 -8.35 7.01
N VAL A 195 -19.55 -7.41 7.82
CA VAL A 195 -19.00 -7.09 9.14
C VAL A 195 -18.93 -8.34 10.02
N GLN A 196 -20.03 -9.10 10.09
CA GLN A 196 -20.05 -10.36 10.83
C GLN A 196 -18.98 -11.34 10.31
N ALA A 197 -18.81 -11.47 9.00
CA ALA A 197 -17.81 -12.38 8.42
C ALA A 197 -16.38 -12.00 8.83
N PHE A 198 -16.03 -10.71 8.83
CA PHE A 198 -14.72 -10.26 9.34
C PHE A 198 -14.57 -10.56 10.83
N GLU A 199 -15.56 -10.18 11.63
CA GLU A 199 -15.48 -10.29 13.08
C GLU A 199 -15.41 -11.74 13.57
N ILE A 200 -16.22 -12.66 13.02
CA ILE A 200 -16.15 -14.08 13.44
C ILE A 200 -14.82 -14.72 13.09
N ASN A 201 -14.10 -14.16 12.11
CA ASN A 201 -12.77 -14.60 11.73
C ASN A 201 -11.66 -13.82 12.45
N GLY A 202 -11.96 -13.01 13.46
CA GLY A 202 -10.94 -12.41 14.34
C GLY A 202 -10.56 -10.96 14.00
N HIS A 203 -11.04 -10.41 12.89
CA HIS A 203 -10.82 -9.01 12.52
C HIS A 203 -11.84 -8.14 13.25
N LYS A 204 -11.46 -7.52 14.37
CA LYS A 204 -12.38 -6.82 15.29
C LYS A 204 -12.29 -5.31 15.15
N GLU A 205 -13.37 -4.58 15.45
CA GLU A 205 -13.36 -3.10 15.52
C GLU A 205 -12.29 -2.57 16.49
N THR A 206 -12.07 -3.29 17.60
CA THR A 206 -11.04 -2.94 18.59
C THR A 206 -9.63 -3.38 18.22
N GLY A 207 -9.45 -3.94 17.02
CA GLY A 207 -8.15 -4.35 16.50
C GLY A 207 -7.28 -3.16 16.13
N ASP A 208 -6.07 -3.45 15.63
CA ASP A 208 -5.17 -2.41 15.15
C ASP A 208 -5.28 -2.27 13.62
N PRO A 209 -5.86 -1.16 13.08
CA PRO A 209 -5.96 -0.96 11.64
C PRO A 209 -4.60 -0.75 10.97
N ASP A 210 -3.55 -0.51 11.75
CA ASP A 210 -2.19 -0.37 11.27
C ASP A 210 -1.49 -1.71 11.00
N GLU A 211 -2.04 -2.81 11.52
CA GLU A 211 -1.54 -4.19 11.36
C GLU A 211 -2.54 -5.10 10.65
N ASP A 212 -3.83 -4.73 10.63
CA ASP A 212 -4.89 -5.48 9.96
C ASP A 212 -5.83 -4.56 9.19
N PRO A 213 -5.78 -4.53 7.85
CA PRO A 213 -6.60 -3.61 7.06
C PRO A 213 -8.10 -3.91 7.15
N TYR A 214 -8.50 -5.11 7.61
CA TYR A 214 -9.91 -5.45 7.77
C TYR A 214 -10.53 -4.80 9.01
N VAL A 215 -9.73 -4.35 9.98
CA VAL A 215 -10.21 -3.58 11.14
C VAL A 215 -10.89 -2.30 10.68
N GLU A 216 -10.25 -1.53 9.78
CA GLU A 216 -10.84 -0.31 9.20
C GLU A 216 -12.15 -0.60 8.45
N ALA A 217 -12.25 -1.76 7.79
CA ALA A 217 -13.47 -2.17 7.10
C ALA A 217 -14.61 -2.52 8.08
N VAL A 218 -14.30 -3.14 9.21
CA VAL A 218 -15.24 -3.44 10.29
C VAL A 218 -15.73 -2.16 10.95
N GLU A 219 -14.81 -1.30 11.39
CA GLU A 219 -15.12 0.01 11.99
C GLU A 219 -16.06 0.80 11.09
N ARG A 220 -15.70 0.96 9.81
CA ARG A 220 -16.51 1.72 8.85
C ARG A 220 -17.84 1.07 8.51
N GLY A 221 -17.93 -0.26 8.56
CA GLY A 221 -19.17 -0.99 8.36
C GLY A 221 -20.13 -0.79 9.53
N LEU A 222 -19.61 -0.85 10.75
CA LEU A 222 -20.36 -0.58 11.98
C LEU A 222 -20.83 0.88 12.05
N ASN A 223 -19.97 1.84 11.69
CA ASN A 223 -20.31 3.25 11.59
C ASN A 223 -21.52 3.50 10.67
N TRP A 224 -21.73 2.69 9.64
CA TRP A 224 -22.90 2.82 8.77
C TRP A 224 -24.16 2.14 9.33
N LEU A 225 -24.01 1.12 10.18
CA LEU A 225 -25.13 0.37 10.76
C LEU A 225 -25.76 1.04 11.99
N PHE A 226 -25.03 1.93 12.67
CA PHE A 226 -25.44 2.63 13.89
C PHE A 226 -25.39 4.15 13.73
#